data_AF-A0A9P9CFS4-F1
#
_entry.id   AF-A0A9P9CFS4-F1
#
_cell.length_a   1.000
_cell.length_b   1.000
_cell.length_c   1.000
_cell.angle_alpha   90.00
_cell.angle_beta   90.00
_cell.angle_gamma   90.00
#
_symmetry.space_group_name_H-M   'P 1'
#
loop_
_entity.id
_entity.type
_entity.pdbx_description
1 polymer ?
#
loop_
_entity_poly.entity_id
_entity_poly.type
_entity_poly.pdbx_seq_one_letter_code
_entity_poly.pdbx_strand_id
1 'polypeptide(L)'
;MSDQPTDDELAAALRALRIEQPTAGVNKLHASLLAAHTTWLVSQKRTHKILQREQLLLGTNTGSSKPGAKSNAPEYRLNQLLDVSKLSKKIDVKDFGKPKGKGIVLTEPVKQGETVWKEDPFIFAATWEVLDHVHRGNACAHCISQIKPGSSLIMTCPGSRLPDAPRPCSVRFCSRLCLQRAVTHPLICTAQNPSIIPLLLLSRELQWQALLALATCAARIVLATDELDQREAFEIYQSLAYVEPGSALWKQIIRPTEAQVQKGYDVYKAALVDTKDEQSALLRKTLKTAVPLPENMHKELFTPEGYRRGIARMNLNLEQNGGLHALHSHLNHSCDPNVSAKHVEQRTALSRLSVISHRDLEAGEELTISYVDPSHPVHARRLNLRAWGIPHCDCKQCTDQEKELKDKGEWVDETTANSTAVPAAVAPTADGSDPMPQKDLDNLEGEIKQHLGFF
;
A
#
# COMPACT_ATOMS: atom_id res chain seq x y z
N MET A 1 45.38 -28.16 22.30
CA MET A 1 45.60 -27.28 21.14
C MET A 1 44.25 -26.69 20.80
N SER A 2 44.06 -25.39 21.05
CA SER A 2 42.83 -24.68 20.72
C SER A 2 42.82 -24.40 19.23
N ASP A 3 41.81 -24.88 18.52
CA ASP A 3 41.69 -24.71 17.07
C ASP A 3 40.78 -23.53 16.74
N GLN A 4 41.17 -22.72 15.75
CA GLN A 4 40.32 -21.65 15.25
C GLN A 4 39.68 -22.12 13.94
N PRO A 5 38.39 -22.47 13.95
CA PRO A 5 37.73 -22.92 12.72
C PRO A 5 37.73 -21.80 11.69
N THR A 6 37.76 -22.19 10.42
CA THR A 6 37.52 -21.26 9.30
C THR A 6 36.08 -20.72 9.37
N ASP A 7 35.82 -19.61 8.70
CA ASP A 7 34.47 -19.03 8.67
C ASP A 7 33.45 -19.96 7.97
N ASP A 8 33.90 -20.84 7.07
CA ASP A 8 33.04 -21.79 6.35
C ASP A 8 32.68 -23.02 7.22
N GLU A 9 33.65 -23.53 7.99
CA GLU A 9 33.40 -24.59 8.99
C GLU A 9 32.48 -24.09 10.10
N LEU A 10 32.70 -22.87 10.57
CA LEU A 10 31.85 -22.22 11.57
C LEU A 10 30.43 -21.98 11.03
N ALA A 11 30.29 -21.54 9.78
CA ALA A 11 28.99 -21.37 9.13
C ALA A 11 28.24 -22.70 8.97
N ALA A 12 28.93 -23.78 8.57
CA ALA A 12 28.35 -25.11 8.44
C ALA A 12 27.82 -25.63 9.80
N ALA A 13 28.61 -25.50 10.86
CA ALA A 13 28.20 -25.89 12.21
C ALA A 13 27.00 -25.08 12.73
N LEU A 14 26.99 -23.76 12.48
CA LEU A 14 25.88 -22.89 12.87
C LEU A 14 24.60 -23.14 12.07
N ARG A 15 24.69 -23.54 10.80
CA ARG A 15 23.54 -24.00 10.00
C ARG A 15 22.92 -25.28 10.58
N ALA A 16 23.75 -26.27 10.92
CA ALA A 16 23.29 -27.50 11.55
C ALA A 16 22.58 -27.22 12.90
N LEU A 17 23.20 -26.40 13.75
CA LEU A 17 22.60 -26.02 15.05
C LEU A 17 21.31 -25.19 14.90
N ARG A 18 21.18 -24.38 13.85
CA ARG A 18 19.94 -23.64 13.56
C ARG A 18 18.81 -24.58 13.13
N ILE A 19 19.10 -25.67 12.42
CA ILE A 19 18.12 -26.70 12.04
C ILE A 19 17.65 -27.46 13.30
N GLU A 20 18.59 -27.85 14.18
CA GLU A 20 18.26 -28.57 15.42
C GLU A 20 17.57 -27.70 16.47
N GLN A 21 17.90 -26.40 16.51
CA GLN A 21 17.32 -25.44 17.45
C GLN A 21 16.75 -24.21 16.71
N PRO A 22 15.60 -24.36 16.01
CA PRO A 22 15.05 -23.31 15.16
C PRO A 22 14.84 -21.99 15.89
N THR A 23 14.40 -22.04 17.16
CA THR A 23 14.02 -20.88 17.98
C THR A 23 15.12 -20.39 18.94
N ALA A 24 16.32 -20.98 18.92
CA ALA A 24 17.39 -20.58 19.84
C ALA A 24 18.00 -19.21 19.47
N GLY A 25 18.07 -18.31 20.45
CA GLY A 25 18.78 -17.04 20.32
C GLY A 25 20.30 -17.22 20.21
N VAL A 26 21.00 -16.18 19.78
CA VAL A 26 22.46 -16.20 19.50
C VAL A 26 23.28 -16.75 20.68
N ASN A 27 22.93 -16.37 21.91
CA ASN A 27 23.66 -16.81 23.11
C ASN A 27 23.54 -18.31 23.35
N LYS A 28 22.35 -18.87 23.10
CA LYS A 28 22.08 -20.30 23.28
C LYS A 28 22.76 -21.12 22.18
N LEU A 29 22.69 -20.65 20.93
CA LEU A 29 23.43 -21.26 19.82
C LEU A 29 24.95 -21.21 20.03
N HIS A 30 25.47 -20.11 20.56
CA HIS A 30 26.90 -20.00 20.87
C HIS A 30 27.32 -20.99 21.96
N ALA A 31 26.52 -21.15 23.01
CA ALA A 31 26.76 -22.15 24.05
C ALA A 31 26.69 -23.59 23.50
N SER A 32 25.70 -23.90 22.66
CA SER A 32 25.58 -25.21 22.00
C SER A 32 26.73 -25.48 21.03
N LEU A 33 27.23 -24.45 20.33
CA LEU A 33 28.41 -24.55 19.46
C LEU A 33 29.66 -24.94 20.25
N LEU A 34 29.94 -24.26 21.37
CA LEU A 34 31.09 -24.57 22.22
C LEU A 34 30.94 -25.93 22.94
N ALA A 35 29.71 -26.36 23.22
CA ALA A 35 29.44 -27.68 23.77
C ALA A 35 29.64 -28.80 22.74
N ALA A 36 29.25 -28.58 21.48
CA ALA A 36 29.43 -29.54 20.38
C ALA A 36 30.88 -29.59 19.87
N HIS A 37 31.63 -28.48 19.98
CA HIS A 37 33.01 -28.36 19.51
C HIS A 37 33.92 -27.85 20.63
N THR A 38 34.23 -28.73 21.59
CA THR A 38 34.96 -28.40 22.83
C THR A 38 36.40 -27.91 22.62
N THR A 39 36.97 -28.11 21.44
CA THR A 39 38.33 -27.66 21.06
C THR A 39 38.36 -26.29 20.36
N TRP A 40 37.20 -25.75 19.98
CA TRP A 40 37.11 -24.52 19.19
C TRP A 40 37.20 -23.27 20.05
N LEU A 41 38.02 -22.31 19.62
CA LEU A 41 38.11 -20.98 20.22
C LEU A 41 37.36 -19.96 19.38
N VAL A 42 36.04 -19.83 19.61
CA VAL A 42 35.17 -18.91 18.87
C VAL A 42 34.57 -17.90 19.83
N SER A 43 34.60 -16.61 19.48
CA SER A 43 33.94 -15.58 20.28
C SER A 43 32.45 -15.48 19.93
N GLN A 44 31.63 -15.07 20.89
CA GLN A 44 30.20 -14.80 20.67
C GLN A 44 29.98 -13.73 19.58
N LYS A 45 30.87 -12.73 19.49
CA LYS A 45 30.83 -11.71 18.42
C LYS A 45 31.07 -12.31 17.04
N ARG A 46 32.03 -13.24 16.91
CA ARG A 46 32.29 -13.95 15.65
C ARG A 46 31.11 -14.85 15.27
N THR A 47 30.52 -15.53 16.25
CA THR A 47 29.28 -16.31 16.06
C THR A 47 28.13 -15.44 15.56
N HIS A 48 27.90 -14.27 16.17
CA HIS A 48 26.89 -13.32 15.73
C HIS A 48 27.14 -12.82 14.30
N LYS A 49 28.40 -12.48 13.96
CA LYS A 49 28.77 -12.00 12.62
C LYS A 49 28.53 -13.06 11.55
N ILE A 50 28.85 -14.32 11.84
CA ILE A 50 28.59 -15.44 10.92
C ILE A 50 27.10 -15.74 10.82
N LEU A 51 26.35 -15.78 11.92
CA LEU A 51 24.88 -15.93 11.88
C LEU A 51 24.20 -14.80 11.08
N GLN A 52 24.71 -13.57 11.18
CA GLN A 52 24.22 -12.44 10.40
C GLN A 52 24.55 -12.57 8.92
N ARG A 53 25.79 -12.96 8.58
CA ARG A 53 26.23 -13.21 7.20
C ARG A 53 25.42 -14.31 6.53
N GLU A 54 25.15 -15.39 7.25
CA GLU A 54 24.38 -16.55 6.78
C GLU A 54 22.85 -16.33 6.88
N GLN A 55 22.39 -15.15 7.33
CA GLN A 55 20.97 -14.82 7.54
C GLN A 55 20.22 -15.78 8.49
N LEU A 56 20.94 -16.38 9.43
CA LEU A 56 20.41 -17.32 10.43
C LEU A 56 20.04 -16.62 11.75
N LEU A 57 19.85 -15.31 11.78
CA LEU A 57 19.37 -14.60 12.98
C LEU A 57 17.84 -14.68 13.03
N LEU A 58 17.30 -15.06 14.19
CA LEU A 58 15.85 -15.00 14.41
C LEU A 58 15.43 -13.53 14.48
N GLY A 59 14.47 -13.15 13.63
CA GLY A 59 13.79 -11.87 13.73
C GLY A 59 13.24 -11.71 15.14
N THR A 60 13.71 -10.69 15.86
CA THR A 60 13.30 -10.41 17.23
C THR A 60 11.89 -9.84 17.24
N ASN A 61 10.88 -10.71 17.13
CA ASN A 61 9.50 -10.42 17.54
C ASN A 61 9.37 -10.64 19.05
N THR A 62 9.94 -9.72 19.83
CA THR A 62 9.47 -9.44 21.21
C THR A 62 9.85 -7.99 21.53
N GLY A 63 8.84 -7.17 21.79
CA GLY A 63 9.01 -5.79 22.22
C GLY A 63 9.85 -5.68 23.49
N SER A 64 11.03 -5.09 23.34
CA SER A 64 11.67 -4.27 24.35
C SER A 64 12.58 -3.29 23.63
N SER A 65 11.95 -2.37 22.90
CA SER A 65 12.63 -1.17 22.43
C SER A 65 13.21 -0.43 23.64
N LYS A 66 14.53 -0.27 23.67
CA LYS A 66 15.14 0.82 24.43
C LYS A 66 14.39 2.12 24.05
N PRO A 67 13.86 2.90 25.00
CA PRO A 67 13.27 4.18 24.67
C PRO A 67 14.40 5.10 24.20
N GLY A 68 14.43 5.45 22.90
CA GLY A 68 15.36 6.48 22.44
C GLY A 68 15.79 6.50 20.98
N ALA A 69 15.53 5.47 20.17
CA ALA A 69 15.82 5.54 18.72
C ALA A 69 14.57 5.14 17.92
N LYS A 70 13.67 6.10 17.70
CA LYS A 70 12.54 5.91 16.78
C LYS A 70 13.11 5.77 15.37
N SER A 71 13.04 4.58 14.77
CA SER A 71 13.41 4.42 13.36
C SER A 71 12.50 5.30 12.51
N ASN A 72 13.05 6.12 11.62
CA ASN A 72 12.28 6.97 10.70
C ASN A 72 11.74 6.17 9.49
N ALA A 73 11.33 4.92 9.70
CA ALA A 73 10.90 3.97 8.67
C ALA A 73 9.45 3.55 8.93
N PRO A 74 8.68 3.23 7.88
CA PRO A 74 7.33 2.69 8.03
C PRO A 74 7.27 1.41 8.88
N GLU A 75 6.18 1.26 9.61
CA GLU A 75 5.77 0.01 10.25
C GLU A 75 5.14 -0.93 9.22
N TYR A 76 5.32 -2.24 9.40
CA TYR A 76 4.78 -3.26 8.50
C TYR A 76 4.48 -4.56 9.28
N ARG A 77 3.69 -5.43 8.65
CA ARG A 77 3.41 -6.79 9.12
C ARG A 77 3.33 -7.73 7.92
N LEU A 78 3.80 -8.97 8.09
CA LEU A 78 3.59 -10.04 7.11
C LEU A 78 2.14 -10.53 7.15
N ASN A 79 1.52 -10.64 5.97
CA ASN A 79 0.21 -11.26 5.83
C ASN A 79 0.37 -12.78 5.78
N GLN A 80 -0.04 -13.47 6.84
CA GLN A 80 0.06 -14.93 6.92
C GLN A 80 -1.02 -15.65 6.10
N LEU A 81 -2.09 -14.95 5.69
CA LEU A 81 -3.17 -15.50 4.87
C LEU A 81 -2.97 -15.23 3.38
N LEU A 82 -1.94 -14.46 3.00
CA LEU A 82 -1.68 -14.16 1.60
C LEU A 82 -1.04 -15.36 0.90
N ASP A 83 -1.88 -16.12 0.19
CA ASP A 83 -1.41 -17.21 -0.66
C ASP A 83 -0.95 -16.68 -2.02
N VAL A 84 0.35 -16.35 -2.10
CA VAL A 84 1.00 -15.85 -3.32
C VAL A 84 0.99 -16.86 -4.47
N SER A 85 0.89 -18.16 -4.16
CA SER A 85 0.90 -19.22 -5.16
C SER A 85 -0.33 -19.18 -6.09
N LYS A 86 -1.42 -18.55 -5.63
CA LYS A 86 -2.61 -18.27 -6.45
C LYS A 86 -2.34 -17.26 -7.56
N LEU A 87 -1.33 -16.39 -7.39
CA LEU A 87 -0.95 -15.35 -8.35
C LEU A 87 0.21 -15.83 -9.23
N SER A 88 1.25 -16.40 -8.63
CA SER A 88 2.37 -17.00 -9.35
C SER A 88 3.16 -17.95 -8.45
N LYS A 89 3.65 -19.06 -9.02
CA LYS A 89 4.52 -20.02 -8.33
C LYS A 89 5.99 -19.56 -8.28
N LYS A 90 6.33 -18.54 -9.06
CA LYS A 90 7.70 -18.03 -9.24
C LYS A 90 8.11 -16.98 -8.20
N ILE A 91 7.24 -16.67 -7.23
CA ILE A 91 7.45 -15.60 -6.26
C ILE A 91 7.13 -16.05 -4.85
N ASP A 92 7.81 -15.44 -3.88
CA ASP A 92 7.51 -15.57 -2.46
C ASP A 92 7.71 -14.23 -1.73
N VAL A 93 7.06 -14.07 -0.57
CA VAL A 93 7.21 -12.88 0.27
C VAL A 93 8.32 -13.12 1.28
N LYS A 94 9.28 -12.19 1.34
CA LYS A 94 10.40 -12.21 2.28
C LYS A 94 10.37 -10.99 3.20
N ASP A 95 10.69 -11.20 4.48
CA ASP A 95 10.96 -10.10 5.41
C ASP A 95 12.44 -9.73 5.36
N PHE A 96 12.74 -8.50 4.94
CA PHE A 96 14.09 -7.94 4.90
C PHE A 96 14.46 -7.15 6.16
N GLY A 97 13.54 -7.00 7.13
CA GLY A 97 13.74 -6.20 8.32
C GLY A 97 13.73 -4.70 8.03
N LYS A 98 13.60 -3.88 9.09
CA LYS A 98 13.73 -2.41 8.95
C LYS A 98 15.13 -2.01 8.48
N PRO A 99 15.26 -0.97 7.63
CA PRO A 99 14.19 -0.07 7.17
C PRO A 99 13.41 -0.57 5.94
N LYS A 100 13.84 -1.67 5.31
CA LYS A 100 13.29 -2.15 4.03
C LYS A 100 11.91 -2.81 4.17
N GLY A 101 11.71 -3.54 5.26
CA GLY A 101 10.46 -4.20 5.57
C GLY A 101 10.23 -5.47 4.74
N LYS A 102 8.99 -5.70 4.34
CA LYS A 102 8.61 -6.86 3.51
C LYS A 102 8.93 -6.61 2.04
N GLY A 103 9.24 -7.67 1.30
CA GLY A 103 9.62 -7.64 -0.11
C GLY A 103 9.15 -8.89 -0.84
N ILE A 104 9.32 -8.91 -2.16
CA ILE A 104 9.02 -10.08 -3.00
C ILE A 104 10.33 -10.61 -3.58
N VAL A 105 10.56 -11.91 -3.51
CA VAL A 105 11.70 -12.58 -4.13
C VAL A 105 11.24 -13.60 -5.16
N LEU A 106 12.07 -13.86 -6.17
CA LEU A 106 11.85 -14.94 -7.11
C LEU A 106 12.20 -16.30 -6.48
N THR A 107 11.39 -17.30 -6.74
CA THR A 107 11.68 -18.71 -6.43
C THR A 107 12.19 -19.47 -7.66
N GLU A 108 11.92 -18.95 -8.85
CA GLU A 108 12.31 -19.52 -10.15
C GLU A 108 12.80 -18.40 -11.09
N PRO A 109 13.65 -18.72 -12.09
CA PRO A 109 14.08 -17.73 -13.07
C PRO A 109 12.94 -17.24 -13.96
N VAL A 110 13.05 -15.98 -14.39
CA VAL A 110 12.08 -15.27 -15.23
C VAL A 110 12.81 -14.61 -16.39
N LYS A 111 12.28 -14.73 -17.61
CA LYS A 111 12.87 -14.12 -18.81
C LYS A 111 12.45 -12.68 -18.98
N GLN A 112 13.28 -11.88 -19.66
CA GLN A 112 12.95 -10.50 -20.02
C GLN A 112 11.59 -10.41 -20.73
N GLY A 113 10.74 -9.46 -20.29
CA GLY A 113 9.42 -9.22 -20.86
C GLY A 113 8.34 -10.21 -20.42
N GLU A 114 8.69 -11.20 -19.61
CA GLU A 114 7.73 -12.14 -19.03
C GLU A 114 6.86 -11.44 -17.97
N THR A 115 5.56 -11.74 -17.97
CA THR A 115 4.67 -11.32 -16.90
C THR A 115 4.84 -12.26 -15.70
N VAL A 116 5.40 -11.74 -14.60
CA VAL A 116 5.66 -12.50 -13.37
C VAL A 116 4.35 -12.89 -12.68
N TRP A 117 3.41 -11.94 -12.56
CA TRP A 117 2.03 -12.18 -12.14
C TRP A 117 1.09 -11.08 -12.64
N LYS A 118 -0.22 -11.34 -12.51
CA LYS A 118 -1.29 -10.36 -12.69
C LYS A 118 -2.15 -10.33 -11.44
N GLU A 119 -2.63 -9.15 -11.08
CA GLU A 119 -3.39 -8.96 -9.85
C GLU A 119 -4.57 -8.00 -10.08
N ASP A 120 -5.75 -8.44 -9.65
CA ASP A 120 -6.92 -7.56 -9.56
C ASP A 120 -6.81 -6.71 -8.29
N PRO A 121 -7.27 -5.44 -8.31
CA PRO A 121 -7.16 -4.57 -7.14
C PRO A 121 -8.07 -5.09 -6.02
N PHE A 122 -7.54 -5.07 -4.79
CA PHE A 122 -8.31 -5.34 -3.58
C PHE A 122 -9.43 -4.31 -3.39
N ILE A 123 -9.08 -3.03 -3.56
CA ILE A 123 -10.03 -1.93 -3.77
C ILE A 123 -9.49 -0.99 -4.82
N PHE A 124 -10.38 -0.20 -5.42
CA PHE A 124 -10.01 0.83 -6.38
C PHE A 124 -10.56 2.16 -5.91
N ALA A 125 -9.68 3.10 -5.58
CA ALA A 125 -10.00 4.49 -5.30
C ALA A 125 -9.42 5.32 -6.43
N ALA A 126 -10.14 5.38 -7.54
CA ALA A 126 -9.65 5.95 -8.79
C ALA A 126 -9.10 7.37 -8.65
N THR A 127 -8.21 7.77 -9.57
CA THR A 127 -7.86 9.19 -9.73
C THR A 127 -9.10 10.01 -10.03
N TRP A 128 -9.02 11.31 -9.80
CA TRP A 128 -10.17 12.22 -9.88
C TRP A 128 -10.78 12.28 -11.28
N GLU A 129 -9.94 12.25 -12.31
CA GLU A 129 -10.35 12.24 -13.72
C GLU A 129 -11.13 10.96 -14.04
N VAL A 130 -10.60 9.81 -13.60
CA VAL A 130 -11.26 8.51 -13.79
C VAL A 130 -12.57 8.45 -13.00
N LEU A 131 -12.61 9.00 -11.79
CA LEU A 131 -13.82 9.06 -10.97
C LEU A 131 -14.90 9.92 -11.63
N ASP A 132 -14.53 11.02 -12.28
CA ASP A 132 -15.46 11.85 -13.06
C ASP A 132 -16.08 11.05 -14.21
N HIS A 133 -15.28 10.23 -14.91
CA HIS A 133 -15.80 9.30 -15.93
C HIS A 133 -16.72 8.21 -15.34
N VAL A 134 -16.42 7.69 -14.16
CA VAL A 134 -17.27 6.72 -13.46
C VAL A 134 -18.62 7.35 -13.09
N HIS A 135 -18.62 8.55 -12.50
CA HIS A 135 -19.83 9.25 -12.10
C HIS A 135 -20.67 9.74 -13.29
N ARG A 136 -20.05 10.01 -14.45
CA ARG A 136 -20.77 10.28 -15.70
C ARG A 136 -21.32 9.01 -16.37
N GLY A 137 -21.00 7.82 -15.85
CA GLY A 137 -21.40 6.54 -16.45
C GLY A 137 -20.63 6.20 -17.74
N ASN A 138 -19.49 6.85 -17.97
CA ASN A 138 -18.59 6.62 -19.10
C ASN A 138 -17.54 5.54 -18.80
N ALA A 139 -17.27 5.26 -17.52
CA ALA A 139 -16.40 4.18 -17.07
C ALA A 139 -17.14 3.26 -16.07
N CYS A 140 -16.74 1.99 -16.04
CA CYS A 140 -17.28 1.00 -15.13
C CYS A 140 -16.90 1.34 -13.68
N ALA A 141 -17.87 1.38 -12.77
CA ALA A 141 -17.61 1.69 -11.36
C ALA A 141 -16.85 0.59 -10.58
N HIS A 142 -16.60 -0.57 -11.20
CA HIS A 142 -15.81 -1.64 -10.59
C HIS A 142 -14.42 -1.77 -11.23
N CYS A 143 -14.37 -1.99 -12.55
CA CYS A 143 -13.12 -2.29 -13.26
C CYS A 143 -12.55 -1.11 -14.04
N ILE A 144 -13.15 0.08 -13.90
CA ILE A 144 -12.80 1.36 -14.55
C ILE A 144 -12.64 1.35 -16.06
N SER A 145 -12.98 0.24 -16.72
CA SER A 145 -13.00 0.15 -18.18
C SER A 145 -13.98 1.13 -18.76
N GLN A 146 -13.61 1.76 -19.87
CA GLN A 146 -14.53 2.58 -20.64
C GLN A 146 -15.77 1.75 -21.04
N ILE A 147 -16.95 2.31 -20.78
CA ILE A 147 -18.21 1.71 -21.16
C ILE A 147 -18.46 1.99 -22.63
N LYS A 148 -18.59 0.93 -23.43
CA LYS A 148 -18.97 1.03 -24.84
C LYS A 148 -20.46 1.37 -24.94
N PRO A 149 -20.83 2.55 -25.48
CA PRO A 149 -22.24 2.91 -25.65
C PRO A 149 -22.99 1.85 -26.48
N GLY A 150 -24.24 1.58 -26.12
CA GLY A 150 -25.09 0.62 -26.85
C GLY A 150 -24.87 -0.86 -26.50
N SER A 151 -23.92 -1.20 -25.64
CA SER A 151 -23.77 -2.59 -25.16
C SER A 151 -24.98 -3.01 -24.29
N SER A 152 -25.58 -4.16 -24.61
CA SER A 152 -26.69 -4.75 -23.85
C SER A 152 -26.27 -5.35 -22.50
N LEU A 153 -24.96 -5.45 -22.24
CA LEU A 153 -24.41 -5.98 -20.98
C LEU A 153 -24.32 -4.93 -19.86
N ILE A 154 -24.56 -3.65 -20.19
CA ILE A 154 -24.43 -2.55 -19.24
C ILE A 154 -25.47 -2.71 -18.14
N MET A 155 -25.01 -2.68 -16.90
CA MET A 155 -25.86 -2.67 -15.72
C MET A 155 -25.82 -1.29 -15.06
N THR A 156 -26.94 -0.84 -14.51
CA THR A 156 -26.98 0.34 -13.63
C THR A 156 -26.93 -0.08 -12.16
N CYS A 157 -26.44 0.80 -11.30
CA CYS A 157 -26.56 0.60 -9.86
C CYS A 157 -28.05 0.46 -9.47
N PRO A 158 -28.43 -0.47 -8.57
CA PRO A 158 -29.77 -0.51 -8.02
C PRO A 158 -30.22 0.81 -7.38
N GLY A 159 -29.28 1.59 -6.85
CA GLY A 159 -29.47 2.96 -6.36
C GLY A 159 -29.93 3.97 -7.41
N SER A 160 -29.86 3.64 -8.71
CA SER A 160 -30.41 4.48 -9.80
C SER A 160 -31.94 4.55 -9.80
N ARG A 161 -32.62 3.64 -9.10
CA ARG A 161 -34.09 3.53 -9.07
C ARG A 161 -34.67 3.65 -7.66
N LEU A 162 -33.89 4.13 -6.70
CA LEU A 162 -34.40 4.33 -5.34
C LEU A 162 -35.30 5.58 -5.32
N PRO A 163 -36.59 5.45 -4.93
CA PRO A 163 -37.52 6.57 -4.96
C PRO A 163 -37.20 7.64 -3.91
N ASP A 164 -36.70 7.21 -2.74
CA ASP A 164 -36.44 8.10 -1.60
C ASP A 164 -34.99 8.59 -1.52
N ALA A 165 -34.18 8.31 -2.56
CA ALA A 165 -32.79 8.76 -2.58
C ALA A 165 -32.75 10.27 -2.87
N PRO A 166 -31.86 11.04 -2.19
CA PRO A 166 -31.66 12.45 -2.51
C PRO A 166 -31.35 12.66 -3.99
N ARG A 167 -30.59 11.72 -4.59
CA ARG A 167 -30.39 11.60 -6.04
C ARG A 167 -30.24 10.16 -6.51
N PRO A 168 -30.72 9.84 -7.72
CA PRO A 168 -30.41 8.58 -8.38
C PRO A 168 -28.90 8.39 -8.57
N CYS A 169 -28.40 7.19 -8.29
CA CYS A 169 -27.02 6.86 -8.60
C CYS A 169 -26.81 6.75 -10.12
N SER A 170 -25.88 7.52 -10.68
CA SER A 170 -25.59 7.56 -12.12
C SER A 170 -24.58 6.50 -12.59
N VAL A 171 -23.90 5.81 -11.65
CA VAL A 171 -22.81 4.91 -12.02
C VAL A 171 -23.31 3.66 -12.75
N ARG A 172 -22.43 3.14 -13.62
CA ARG A 172 -22.71 1.99 -14.48
C ARG A 172 -21.63 0.93 -14.33
N PHE A 173 -21.98 -0.30 -14.70
CA PHE A 173 -21.09 -1.45 -14.72
C PHE A 173 -21.10 -2.06 -16.11
N CYS A 174 -19.94 -2.46 -16.63
CA CYS A 174 -19.83 -3.00 -17.99
C CYS A 174 -20.47 -4.39 -18.16
N SER A 175 -20.75 -5.09 -17.05
CA SER A 175 -21.37 -6.43 -17.03
C SER A 175 -22.04 -6.71 -15.68
N ARG A 176 -22.90 -7.75 -15.64
CA ARG A 176 -23.45 -8.30 -14.40
C ARG A 176 -22.37 -8.76 -13.42
N LEU A 177 -21.27 -9.33 -13.92
CA LEU A 177 -20.14 -9.74 -13.10
C LEU A 177 -19.49 -8.54 -12.39
N CYS A 178 -19.30 -7.43 -13.10
CA CYS A 178 -18.77 -6.21 -12.48
C CYS A 178 -19.71 -5.61 -11.43
N LEU A 179 -21.03 -5.62 -11.67
CA LEU A 179 -22.00 -5.21 -10.65
C LEU A 179 -21.92 -6.10 -9.40
N GLN A 180 -21.81 -7.42 -9.57
CA GLN A 180 -21.70 -8.36 -8.45
C GLN A 180 -20.39 -8.20 -7.67
N ARG A 181 -19.29 -7.90 -8.36
CA ARG A 181 -17.97 -7.68 -7.72
C ARG A 181 -17.78 -6.27 -7.14
N ALA A 182 -18.68 -5.34 -7.40
CA ALA A 182 -18.68 -4.00 -6.83
C ALA A 182 -19.17 -3.98 -5.37
N VAL A 183 -18.63 -4.87 -4.54
CA VAL A 183 -19.11 -5.15 -3.18
C VAL A 183 -18.99 -3.95 -2.24
N THR A 184 -18.09 -3.01 -2.52
CA THR A 184 -17.90 -1.78 -1.74
C THR A 184 -18.93 -0.70 -2.08
N HIS A 185 -19.50 -0.74 -3.30
CA HIS A 185 -20.31 0.35 -3.83
C HIS A 185 -21.54 0.67 -2.96
N PRO A 186 -22.30 -0.29 -2.36
CA PRO A 186 -23.46 0.04 -1.55
C PRO A 186 -23.21 1.08 -0.45
N LEU A 187 -22.07 1.01 0.25
CA LEU A 187 -21.68 1.98 1.28
C LEU A 187 -21.11 3.29 0.72
N ILE A 188 -20.53 3.25 -0.48
CA ILE A 188 -19.94 4.43 -1.15
C ILE A 188 -20.96 5.13 -2.09
N CYS A 189 -22.12 4.52 -2.30
CA CYS A 189 -23.15 4.99 -3.20
C CYS A 189 -23.95 6.13 -2.55
N THR A 190 -23.88 7.33 -3.12
CA THR A 190 -24.60 8.52 -2.62
C THR A 190 -26.12 8.36 -2.57
N ALA A 191 -26.69 7.50 -3.42
CA ALA A 191 -28.13 7.20 -3.40
C ALA A 191 -28.52 6.22 -2.29
N GLN A 192 -27.61 5.32 -1.91
CA GLN A 192 -27.86 4.28 -0.90
C GLN A 192 -27.39 4.69 0.50
N ASN A 193 -26.34 5.49 0.57
CA ASN A 193 -25.71 6.06 1.76
C ASN A 193 -25.46 7.57 1.57
N PRO A 194 -26.48 8.44 1.69
CA PRO A 194 -26.30 9.88 1.53
C PRO A 194 -25.22 10.50 2.42
N SER A 195 -25.00 9.94 3.61
CA SER A 195 -24.00 10.43 4.57
C SER A 195 -22.56 10.30 4.08
N ILE A 196 -22.29 9.59 2.98
CA ILE A 196 -20.97 9.55 2.33
C ILE A 196 -20.64 10.85 1.57
N ILE A 197 -21.64 11.65 1.22
CA ILE A 197 -21.47 12.85 0.37
C ILE A 197 -20.42 13.82 0.95
N PRO A 198 -20.47 14.22 2.25
CA PRO A 198 -19.44 15.09 2.83
C PRO A 198 -18.02 14.53 2.73
N LEU A 199 -17.85 13.21 2.88
CA LEU A 199 -16.55 12.55 2.72
C LEU A 199 -16.04 12.65 1.29
N LEU A 200 -16.90 12.40 0.29
CA LEU A 200 -16.52 12.49 -1.12
C LEU A 200 -16.13 13.92 -1.51
N LEU A 201 -16.90 14.91 -1.04
CA LEU A 201 -16.62 16.33 -1.27
C LEU A 201 -15.30 16.73 -0.64
N LEU A 202 -15.07 16.39 0.64
CA LEU A 202 -13.82 16.70 1.32
C LEU A 202 -12.61 16.01 0.67
N SER A 203 -12.78 14.76 0.24
CA SER A 203 -11.71 14.03 -0.46
C SER A 203 -11.33 14.74 -1.76
N ARG A 204 -12.31 15.26 -2.51
CA ARG A 204 -12.06 16.02 -3.75
C ARG A 204 -11.46 17.40 -3.47
N GLU A 205 -12.02 18.15 -2.51
CA GLU A 205 -11.54 19.48 -2.10
C GLU A 205 -10.06 19.45 -1.72
N LEU A 206 -9.67 18.45 -0.91
CA LEU A 206 -8.29 18.30 -0.45
C LEU A 206 -7.38 17.52 -1.40
N GLN A 207 -7.91 17.06 -2.53
CA GLN A 207 -7.23 16.10 -3.42
C GLN A 207 -6.66 14.89 -2.65
N TRP A 208 -7.39 14.44 -1.63
CA TRP A 208 -6.92 13.46 -0.65
C TRP A 208 -7.46 12.06 -0.94
N GLN A 209 -6.87 11.40 -1.93
CA GLN A 209 -7.27 10.08 -2.40
C GLN A 209 -7.22 9.01 -1.30
N ALA A 210 -6.33 9.16 -0.32
CA ALA A 210 -6.22 8.26 0.83
C ALA A 210 -7.51 8.19 1.67
N LEU A 211 -8.28 9.28 1.77
CA LEU A 211 -9.56 9.29 2.50
C LEU A 211 -10.62 8.44 1.77
N LEU A 212 -10.73 8.59 0.45
CA LEU A 212 -11.61 7.77 -0.39
C LEU A 212 -11.19 6.29 -0.36
N ALA A 213 -9.89 6.02 -0.45
CA ALA A 213 -9.35 4.67 -0.37
C ALA A 213 -9.64 4.00 0.97
N LEU A 214 -9.51 4.73 2.07
CA LEU A 214 -9.81 4.21 3.40
C LEU A 214 -11.30 3.87 3.54
N ALA A 215 -12.19 4.77 3.09
CA ALA A 215 -13.63 4.51 3.09
C ALA A 215 -13.99 3.28 2.25
N THR A 216 -13.39 3.14 1.07
CA THR A 216 -13.62 1.99 0.18
C THR A 216 -13.09 0.68 0.78
N CYS A 217 -11.93 0.72 1.43
CA CYS A 217 -11.33 -0.41 2.14
C CYS A 217 -12.19 -0.84 3.33
N ALA A 218 -12.64 0.10 4.16
CA ALA A 218 -13.56 -0.18 5.27
C ALA A 218 -14.87 -0.76 4.75
N ALA A 219 -15.43 -0.23 3.66
CA ALA A 219 -16.63 -0.79 3.03
C ALA A 219 -16.43 -2.25 2.58
N ARG A 220 -15.26 -2.62 2.04
CA ARG A 220 -14.95 -4.02 1.65
C ARG A 220 -15.01 -4.98 2.82
N ILE A 221 -14.54 -4.55 4.00
CA ILE A 221 -14.50 -5.36 5.23
C ILE A 221 -15.87 -5.39 5.90
N VAL A 222 -16.56 -4.25 5.97
CA VAL A 222 -17.89 -4.12 6.60
C VAL A 222 -18.97 -4.87 5.82
N LEU A 223 -18.88 -4.90 4.48
CA LEU A 223 -19.89 -5.55 3.62
C LEU A 223 -19.54 -7.01 3.29
N ALA A 224 -18.52 -7.59 3.92
CA ALA A 224 -18.20 -8.99 3.76
C ALA A 224 -19.38 -9.86 4.25
N THR A 225 -19.80 -10.83 3.45
CA THR A 225 -20.92 -11.74 3.77
C THR A 225 -20.46 -13.08 4.33
N ASP A 226 -19.15 -13.30 4.38
CA ASP A 226 -18.52 -14.53 4.84
C ASP A 226 -17.36 -14.17 5.79
N GLU A 227 -17.20 -14.95 6.86
CA GLU A 227 -16.20 -14.67 7.89
C GLU A 227 -14.76 -14.87 7.41
N LEU A 228 -14.52 -15.78 6.46
CA LEU A 228 -13.19 -15.98 5.88
C LEU A 228 -12.85 -14.80 4.97
N ASP A 229 -13.76 -14.37 4.10
CA ASP A 229 -13.57 -13.17 3.25
C ASP A 229 -13.32 -11.91 4.11
N GLN A 230 -14.06 -11.73 5.21
CA GLN A 230 -13.83 -10.61 6.13
C GLN A 230 -12.44 -10.68 6.79
N ARG A 231 -12.03 -11.87 7.25
CA ARG A 231 -10.72 -12.08 7.88
C ARG A 231 -9.57 -11.86 6.89
N GLU A 232 -9.67 -12.40 5.67
CA GLU A 232 -8.68 -12.20 4.62
C GLU A 232 -8.58 -10.72 4.22
N ALA A 233 -9.71 -10.04 4.03
CA ALA A 233 -9.75 -8.61 3.72
C ALA A 233 -9.13 -7.75 4.83
N PHE A 234 -9.40 -8.08 6.10
CA PHE A 234 -8.82 -7.38 7.24
C PHE A 234 -7.31 -7.65 7.39
N GLU A 235 -6.84 -8.88 7.15
CA GLU A 235 -5.40 -9.21 7.18
C GLU A 235 -4.63 -8.51 6.06
N ILE A 236 -5.20 -8.37 4.86
CA ILE A 236 -4.64 -7.53 3.80
C ILE A 236 -4.46 -6.10 4.32
N TYR A 237 -5.52 -5.49 4.85
CA TYR A 237 -5.49 -4.13 5.40
C TYR A 237 -4.44 -3.96 6.52
N GLN A 238 -4.39 -4.88 7.49
CA GLN A 238 -3.43 -4.82 8.59
C GLN A 238 -1.98 -4.99 8.15
N SER A 239 -1.74 -5.72 7.07
CA SER A 239 -0.40 -5.95 6.56
C SER A 239 0.21 -4.75 5.84
N LEU A 240 -0.61 -3.80 5.35
CA LEU A 240 -0.15 -2.62 4.61
C LEU A 240 0.88 -1.82 5.40
N ALA A 241 1.90 -1.27 4.73
CA ALA A 241 2.87 -0.43 5.43
C ALA A 241 2.19 0.84 5.95
N TYR A 242 2.58 1.36 7.12
CA TYR A 242 2.03 2.63 7.62
C TYR A 242 3.07 3.40 8.41
N VAL A 243 2.88 4.71 8.49
CA VAL A 243 3.69 5.57 9.37
C VAL A 243 2.93 5.83 10.67
N GLU A 244 3.64 5.72 11.80
CA GLU A 244 3.03 5.90 13.11
C GLU A 244 2.47 7.33 13.24
N PRO A 245 1.17 7.52 13.54
CA PRO A 245 0.56 8.83 13.67
C PRO A 245 1.29 9.73 14.67
N GLY A 246 1.50 11.00 14.30
CA GLY A 246 2.22 11.98 15.13
C GLY A 246 3.74 11.86 15.15
N SER A 247 4.32 10.83 14.50
CA SER A 247 5.78 10.73 14.30
C SER A 247 6.34 11.85 13.41
N ALA A 248 7.67 12.00 13.37
CA ALA A 248 8.31 12.93 12.43
C ALA A 248 7.99 12.58 10.98
N LEU A 249 7.98 11.28 10.65
CA LEU A 249 7.64 10.79 9.33
C LEU A 249 6.17 11.05 8.96
N TRP A 250 5.24 10.92 9.91
CA TRP A 250 3.84 11.31 9.71
C TRP A 250 3.72 12.78 9.27
N LYS A 251 4.37 13.68 10.00
CA LYS A 251 4.35 15.13 9.69
C LYS A 251 5.01 15.46 8.35
N GLN A 252 5.90 14.60 7.88
CA GLN A 252 6.60 14.75 6.60
C GLN A 252 5.75 14.27 5.41
N ILE A 253 5.01 13.16 5.57
CA ILE A 253 4.31 12.49 4.47
C ILE A 253 2.84 12.91 4.37
N ILE A 254 2.17 13.12 5.51
CA ILE A 254 0.75 13.45 5.52
C ILE A 254 0.59 14.93 5.21
N ARG A 255 0.03 15.22 4.03
CA ARG A 255 -0.17 16.60 3.54
C ARG A 255 -1.27 17.36 4.28
N PRO A 256 -2.45 16.78 4.56
CA PRO A 256 -3.50 17.52 5.24
C PRO A 256 -3.09 17.92 6.66
N THR A 257 -3.51 19.12 7.07
CA THR A 257 -3.31 19.61 8.43
C THR A 257 -4.04 18.74 9.44
N GLU A 258 -3.62 18.77 10.71
CA GLU A 258 -4.29 18.03 11.79
C GLU A 258 -5.80 18.36 11.90
N ALA A 259 -6.19 19.61 11.63
CA ALA A 259 -7.59 20.02 11.59
C ALA A 259 -8.36 19.38 10.41
N GLN A 260 -7.75 19.31 9.23
CA GLN A 260 -8.33 18.62 8.07
C GLN A 260 -8.40 17.10 8.28
N VAL A 261 -7.39 16.50 8.91
CA VAL A 261 -7.40 15.09 9.30
C VAL A 261 -8.57 14.81 10.26
N GLN A 262 -8.80 15.69 11.24
CA GLN A 262 -9.92 15.58 12.16
C GLN A 262 -11.27 15.73 11.46
N LYS A 263 -11.44 16.76 10.60
CA LYS A 263 -12.65 16.91 9.77
C LYS A 263 -12.91 15.66 8.92
N GLY A 264 -11.85 15.07 8.37
CA GLY A 264 -11.88 13.82 7.62
C GLY A 264 -12.38 12.63 8.46
N TYR A 265 -11.93 12.52 9.71
CA TYR A 265 -12.43 11.50 10.63
C TYR A 265 -13.92 11.68 10.94
N ASP A 266 -14.35 12.92 11.19
CA ASP A 266 -15.73 13.22 11.54
C ASP A 266 -16.67 12.80 10.40
N VAL A 267 -16.35 13.17 9.14
CA VAL A 267 -17.16 12.76 7.97
C VAL A 267 -17.04 11.26 7.67
N TYR A 268 -15.89 10.63 7.93
CA TYR A 268 -15.69 9.19 7.75
C TYR A 268 -16.53 8.37 8.73
N LYS A 269 -16.51 8.75 10.01
CA LYS A 269 -17.34 8.13 11.04
C LYS A 269 -18.82 8.38 10.78
N ALA A 270 -19.18 9.63 10.44
CA ALA A 270 -20.54 9.98 10.08
C ALA A 270 -21.04 9.14 8.90
N ALA A 271 -20.20 8.81 7.92
CA ALA A 271 -20.58 8.07 6.72
C ALA A 271 -20.62 6.54 6.88
N LEU A 272 -19.84 5.96 7.79
CA LEU A 272 -19.67 4.50 7.88
C LEU A 272 -20.17 3.88 9.18
N VAL A 273 -20.36 4.67 10.23
CA VAL A 273 -20.75 4.18 11.56
C VAL A 273 -22.08 4.77 12.01
N ASP A 274 -22.23 6.10 11.92
CA ASP A 274 -23.33 6.83 12.54
C ASP A 274 -24.58 6.94 11.62
N THR A 275 -24.63 6.21 10.49
CA THR A 275 -25.57 6.44 9.36
C THR A 275 -26.96 5.81 9.44
N LYS A 276 -27.31 5.10 10.52
CA LYS A 276 -28.43 4.12 10.50
C LYS A 276 -29.78 4.67 9.98
N ASP A 277 -30.08 5.95 10.24
CA ASP A 277 -31.35 6.58 9.86
C ASP A 277 -31.35 7.12 8.42
N GLU A 278 -30.20 7.54 7.89
CA GLU A 278 -30.08 8.14 6.56
C GLU A 278 -29.90 7.11 5.43
N GLN A 279 -29.59 5.84 5.79
CA GLN A 279 -29.38 4.78 4.81
C GLN A 279 -30.67 4.42 4.05
N SER A 280 -30.53 3.99 2.80
CA SER A 280 -31.63 3.37 2.05
C SER A 280 -32.02 2.01 2.64
N ALA A 281 -33.28 1.58 2.41
CA ALA A 281 -33.73 0.23 2.78
C ALA A 281 -32.88 -0.87 2.12
N LEU A 282 -32.37 -0.61 0.91
CA LEU A 282 -31.48 -1.52 0.20
C LEU A 282 -30.16 -1.71 0.94
N LEU A 283 -29.51 -0.62 1.35
CA LEU A 283 -28.26 -0.69 2.11
C LEU A 283 -28.46 -1.35 3.47
N ARG A 284 -29.53 -1.02 4.20
CA ARG A 284 -29.86 -1.70 5.46
C ARG A 284 -30.02 -3.20 5.27
N LYS A 285 -30.60 -3.66 4.15
CA LYS A 285 -30.70 -5.08 3.83
C LYS A 285 -29.31 -5.69 3.58
N THR A 286 -28.45 -5.02 2.81
CA THR A 286 -27.07 -5.47 2.56
C THR A 286 -26.26 -5.57 3.86
N LEU A 287 -26.39 -4.61 4.77
CA LEU A 287 -25.71 -4.63 6.07
C LEU A 287 -26.23 -5.76 6.97
N LYS A 288 -27.51 -6.10 6.90
CA LYS A 288 -28.08 -7.27 7.62
C LYS A 288 -27.56 -8.61 7.10
N THR A 289 -27.13 -8.68 5.84
CA THR A 289 -26.52 -9.89 5.26
C THR A 289 -25.02 -9.98 5.49
N ALA A 290 -24.37 -8.88 5.89
CA ALA A 290 -22.96 -8.87 6.21
C ALA A 290 -22.68 -9.57 7.55
N VAL A 291 -21.49 -10.15 7.69
CA VAL A 291 -21.06 -10.72 8.96
C VAL A 291 -20.80 -9.61 9.99
N PRO A 292 -21.19 -9.79 11.27
CA PRO A 292 -20.96 -8.78 12.30
C PRO A 292 -19.48 -8.43 12.41
N LEU A 293 -19.17 -7.15 12.46
CA LEU A 293 -17.78 -6.69 12.57
C LEU A 293 -17.24 -6.94 13.99
N PRO A 294 -16.15 -7.71 14.14
CA PRO A 294 -15.52 -7.93 15.44
C PRO A 294 -14.97 -6.65 16.07
N GLU A 295 -14.97 -6.57 17.40
CA GLU A 295 -14.55 -5.39 18.16
C GLU A 295 -13.11 -4.93 17.83
N ASN A 296 -12.19 -5.87 17.60
CA ASN A 296 -10.81 -5.54 17.22
C ASN A 296 -10.75 -4.88 15.82
N MET A 297 -11.58 -5.33 14.88
CA MET A 297 -11.67 -4.71 13.55
C MET A 297 -12.33 -3.34 13.64
N HIS A 298 -13.39 -3.21 14.44
CA HIS A 298 -14.05 -1.93 14.69
C HIS A 298 -13.06 -0.92 15.28
N LYS A 299 -12.26 -1.31 16.27
CA LYS A 299 -11.22 -0.45 16.85
C LYS A 299 -10.20 0.02 15.82
N GLU A 300 -9.70 -0.89 14.98
CA GLU A 300 -8.68 -0.55 13.97
C GLU A 300 -9.22 0.28 12.80
N LEU A 301 -10.53 0.19 12.49
CA LEU A 301 -11.14 0.90 11.37
C LEU A 301 -11.78 2.24 11.74
N PHE A 302 -12.35 2.37 12.94
CA PHE A 302 -13.30 3.45 13.25
C PHE A 302 -12.96 4.28 14.49
N THR A 303 -11.91 3.95 15.24
CA THR A 303 -11.41 4.88 16.29
C THR A 303 -10.58 6.00 15.66
N PRO A 304 -10.38 7.14 16.34
CA PRO A 304 -9.54 8.22 15.82
C PRO A 304 -8.11 7.75 15.50
N GLU A 305 -7.54 6.88 16.33
CA GLU A 305 -6.21 6.30 16.13
C GLU A 305 -6.19 5.32 14.96
N GLY A 306 -7.19 4.42 14.89
CA GLY A 306 -7.36 3.47 13.80
C GLY A 306 -7.53 4.16 12.45
N TYR A 307 -8.35 5.22 12.40
CA TYR A 307 -8.52 6.07 11.22
C TYR A 307 -7.20 6.71 10.78
N ARG A 308 -6.42 7.29 11.71
CA ARG A 308 -5.12 7.89 11.38
C ARG A 308 -4.15 6.85 10.85
N ARG A 309 -4.07 5.66 11.45
CA ARG A 309 -3.29 4.54 10.90
C ARG A 309 -3.81 4.12 9.51
N GLY A 310 -5.12 4.05 9.33
CA GLY A 310 -5.76 3.74 8.05
C GLY A 310 -5.38 4.71 6.94
N ILE A 311 -5.43 6.02 7.23
CA ILE A 311 -4.95 7.07 6.33
C ILE A 311 -3.47 6.86 6.01
N ALA A 312 -2.62 6.61 7.00
CA ALA A 312 -1.20 6.35 6.76
C ALA A 312 -0.98 5.12 5.85
N ARG A 313 -1.78 4.06 6.01
CA ARG A 313 -1.75 2.89 5.12
C ARG A 313 -2.09 3.28 3.68
N MET A 314 -3.18 4.01 3.48
CA MET A 314 -3.59 4.38 2.13
C MET A 314 -2.57 5.30 1.44
N ASN A 315 -1.92 6.21 2.18
CA ASN A 315 -0.91 7.11 1.60
C ASN A 315 0.33 6.36 1.08
N LEU A 316 0.72 5.24 1.71
CA LEU A 316 1.95 4.52 1.34
C LEU A 316 1.76 3.42 0.30
N ASN A 317 0.56 2.85 0.17
CA ASN A 317 0.37 1.56 -0.53
C ASN A 317 -0.49 1.65 -1.79
N LEU A 318 -1.07 2.82 -2.11
CA LEU A 318 -1.81 3.00 -3.35
C LEU A 318 -0.87 2.99 -4.55
N GLU A 319 -1.21 2.18 -5.55
CA GLU A 319 -0.61 2.25 -6.87
C GLU A 319 -1.04 3.55 -7.57
N GLN A 320 -0.26 3.97 -8.57
CA GLN A 320 -0.42 5.24 -9.27
C GLN A 320 -1.88 5.47 -9.77
N ASN A 321 -2.61 4.48 -10.26
CA ASN A 321 -3.99 4.69 -10.72
C ASN A 321 -5.04 4.62 -9.60
N GLY A 322 -4.62 4.51 -8.35
CA GLY A 322 -5.51 4.40 -7.19
C GLY A 322 -5.94 2.99 -6.84
N GLY A 323 -5.32 1.98 -7.46
CA GLY A 323 -5.49 0.58 -7.09
C GLY A 323 -4.75 0.26 -5.80
N LEU A 324 -5.42 -0.35 -4.84
CA LEU A 324 -4.76 -1.01 -3.72
C LEU A 324 -4.68 -2.50 -4.04
N HIS A 325 -3.48 -3.05 -4.02
CA HIS A 325 -3.20 -4.42 -4.42
C HIS A 325 -2.48 -5.14 -3.29
N ALA A 326 -2.94 -6.35 -2.94
CA ALA A 326 -2.47 -7.07 -1.77
C ALA A 326 -1.00 -7.49 -1.89
N LEU A 327 -0.59 -7.99 -3.06
CA LEU A 327 0.78 -8.43 -3.29
C LEU A 327 1.67 -7.29 -3.79
N HIS A 328 1.24 -6.48 -4.77
CA HIS A 328 2.02 -5.35 -5.25
C HIS A 328 2.49 -4.38 -4.15
N SER A 329 1.71 -4.19 -3.07
CA SER A 329 2.13 -3.36 -1.92
C SER A 329 3.34 -3.92 -1.14
N HIS A 330 3.90 -5.06 -1.53
CA HIS A 330 5.13 -5.64 -0.98
C HIS A 330 6.36 -5.35 -1.86
N LEU A 331 6.20 -4.80 -3.07
CA LEU A 331 7.36 -4.47 -3.92
C LEU A 331 8.13 -3.30 -3.32
N ASN A 332 9.44 -3.46 -3.17
CA ASN A 332 10.32 -2.40 -2.69
C ASN A 332 10.83 -1.50 -3.81
N HIS A 333 11.41 -0.37 -3.41
CA HIS A 333 12.03 0.58 -4.32
C HIS A 333 13.45 0.18 -4.76
N SER A 334 13.75 0.39 -6.05
CA SER A 334 15.09 0.62 -6.60
C SER A 334 15.01 1.69 -7.69
N CYS A 335 16.01 2.58 -7.79
CA CYS A 335 16.09 3.51 -8.93
C CYS A 335 16.52 2.79 -10.23
N ASP A 336 17.11 1.60 -10.11
CA ASP A 336 17.32 0.64 -11.19
C ASP A 336 16.38 -0.56 -10.98
N PRO A 337 15.08 -0.42 -11.28
CA PRO A 337 14.10 -1.46 -11.02
C PRO A 337 14.25 -2.62 -12.01
N ASN A 338 13.94 -3.84 -11.56
CA ASN A 338 14.02 -5.03 -12.40
C ASN A 338 12.65 -5.48 -12.94
N VAL A 339 11.55 -4.90 -12.44
CA VAL A 339 10.19 -5.11 -12.94
C VAL A 339 9.44 -3.77 -13.07
N SER A 340 8.39 -3.78 -13.88
CA SER A 340 7.39 -2.71 -13.93
C SER A 340 6.01 -3.23 -13.60
N ALA A 341 5.25 -2.45 -12.84
CA ALA A 341 3.84 -2.67 -12.57
C ALA A 341 3.03 -1.80 -13.55
N LYS A 342 2.27 -2.42 -14.47
CA LYS A 342 1.59 -1.73 -15.58
C LYS A 342 0.20 -2.29 -15.85
N HIS A 343 -0.67 -1.46 -16.40
CA HIS A 343 -1.96 -1.85 -16.93
C HIS A 343 -1.87 -2.05 -18.45
N VAL A 344 -1.47 -3.25 -18.88
CA VAL A 344 -1.16 -3.54 -20.30
C VAL A 344 -2.35 -4.07 -21.11
N GLU A 345 -3.43 -4.48 -20.45
CA GLU A 345 -4.55 -5.15 -21.10
C GLU A 345 -5.55 -4.16 -21.71
N GLN A 346 -5.40 -3.87 -23.01
CA GLN A 346 -6.31 -2.97 -23.75
C GLN A 346 -7.76 -3.48 -23.85
N ARG A 347 -7.97 -4.80 -23.77
CA ARG A 347 -9.31 -5.43 -23.87
C ARG A 347 -9.96 -5.73 -22.51
N THR A 348 -9.18 -5.71 -21.44
CA THR A 348 -9.60 -6.07 -20.09
C THR A 348 -9.01 -5.09 -19.08
N ALA A 349 -9.87 -4.20 -18.59
CA ALA A 349 -9.70 -3.45 -17.35
C ALA A 349 -8.39 -2.68 -17.13
N LEU A 350 -8.50 -1.35 -17.21
CA LEU A 350 -7.55 -0.40 -16.61
C LEU A 350 -7.26 -0.68 -15.12
N SER A 351 -8.03 -1.57 -14.46
CA SER A 351 -7.85 -1.92 -13.05
C SER A 351 -6.85 -3.06 -12.82
N ARG A 352 -6.64 -3.98 -13.78
CA ARG A 352 -5.79 -5.15 -13.55
C ARG A 352 -4.33 -4.78 -13.73
N LEU A 353 -3.53 -5.07 -12.71
CA LEU A 353 -2.10 -4.83 -12.70
C LEU A 353 -1.36 -6.03 -13.28
N SER A 354 -0.35 -5.79 -14.11
CA SER A 354 0.59 -6.79 -14.60
C SER A 354 2.00 -6.40 -14.19
N VAL A 355 2.73 -7.32 -13.57
CA VAL A 355 4.13 -7.10 -13.21
C VAL A 355 5.02 -7.81 -14.20
N ILE A 356 5.86 -7.05 -14.90
CA ILE A 356 6.62 -7.50 -16.08
C ILE A 356 8.11 -7.24 -15.87
N SER A 357 8.95 -8.24 -16.13
CA SER A 357 10.41 -8.15 -16.00
C SER A 357 11.06 -7.28 -17.08
N HIS A 358 12.11 -6.54 -16.72
CA HIS A 358 12.89 -5.71 -17.64
C HIS A 358 14.11 -6.42 -18.23
N ARG A 359 14.56 -7.49 -17.58
CA ARG A 359 15.70 -8.33 -17.97
C ARG A 359 15.46 -9.76 -17.53
N ASP A 360 16.37 -10.66 -17.90
CA ASP A 360 16.45 -11.99 -17.29
C ASP A 360 16.76 -11.85 -15.79
N LEU A 361 16.03 -12.60 -14.97
CA LEU A 361 16.11 -12.59 -13.51
C LEU A 361 16.32 -14.02 -12.99
N GLU A 362 17.21 -14.16 -12.02
CA GLU A 362 17.52 -15.44 -11.39
C GLU A 362 16.67 -15.70 -10.15
N ALA A 363 16.56 -16.97 -9.75
CA ALA A 363 15.94 -17.34 -8.49
C ALA A 363 16.70 -16.72 -7.30
N GLY A 364 15.95 -16.22 -6.31
CA GLY A 364 16.47 -15.52 -5.14
C GLY A 364 16.63 -14.01 -5.31
N GLU A 365 16.51 -13.47 -6.53
CA GLU A 365 16.50 -12.02 -6.75
C GLU A 365 15.25 -11.37 -6.15
N GLU A 366 15.42 -10.20 -5.53
CA GLU A 366 14.31 -9.39 -5.05
C GLU A 366 13.70 -8.58 -6.20
N LEU A 367 12.37 -8.58 -6.30
CA LEU A 367 11.64 -7.77 -7.26
C LEU A 367 11.46 -6.35 -6.72
N THR A 368 11.83 -5.37 -7.55
CA THR A 368 11.77 -3.94 -7.20
C THR A 368 11.17 -3.12 -8.33
N ILE A 369 10.42 -2.09 -7.94
CA ILE A 369 9.87 -1.05 -8.82
C ILE A 369 10.51 0.30 -8.48
N SER A 370 10.31 1.29 -9.33
CA SER A 370 10.68 2.67 -8.98
C SER A 370 9.47 3.42 -8.40
N TYR A 371 9.64 4.05 -7.23
CA TYR A 371 8.62 4.92 -6.62
C TYR A 371 8.70 6.36 -7.13
N VAL A 372 9.84 6.70 -7.75
CA VAL A 372 10.16 8.02 -8.28
C VAL A 372 10.61 7.87 -9.73
N ASP A 373 10.69 8.95 -10.50
CA ASP A 373 11.24 8.87 -11.86
C ASP A 373 12.74 8.52 -11.82
N PRO A 374 13.18 7.38 -12.39
CA PRO A 374 14.58 6.97 -12.38
C PRO A 374 15.49 7.82 -13.30
N SER A 375 14.91 8.66 -14.17
CA SER A 375 15.64 9.58 -15.03
C SER A 375 16.11 10.85 -14.32
N HIS A 376 15.50 11.20 -13.18
CA HIS A 376 15.92 12.34 -12.37
C HIS A 376 17.32 12.15 -11.78
N PRO A 377 18.08 13.22 -11.48
CA PRO A 377 19.37 13.13 -10.80
C PRO A 377 19.28 12.49 -9.40
N VAL A 378 20.38 11.89 -8.92
CA VAL A 378 20.45 11.17 -7.63
C VAL A 378 19.90 11.96 -6.45
N HIS A 379 20.26 13.25 -6.34
CA HIS A 379 19.76 14.12 -5.26
C HIS A 379 18.25 14.32 -5.32
N ALA A 380 17.69 14.52 -6.51
CA ALA A 380 16.25 14.67 -6.70
C ALA A 380 15.51 13.36 -6.38
N ARG A 381 16.04 12.21 -6.81
CA ARG A 381 15.45 10.90 -6.47
C ARG A 381 15.44 10.67 -4.96
N ARG A 382 16.57 10.86 -4.26
CA ARG A 382 16.65 10.67 -2.79
C ARG A 382 15.80 11.67 -2.02
N LEU A 383 15.68 12.92 -2.49
CA LEU A 383 14.76 13.90 -1.91
C LEU A 383 13.30 13.44 -2.05
N ASN A 384 12.89 12.99 -3.23
CA ASN A 384 11.52 12.54 -3.50
C ASN A 384 11.18 11.27 -2.72
N LEU A 385 12.14 10.35 -2.56
CA LEU A 385 11.98 9.09 -1.81
C LEU A 385 11.67 9.29 -0.31
N ARG A 386 11.90 10.49 0.22
CA ARG A 386 11.48 10.87 1.57
C ARG A 386 9.96 10.75 1.75
N ALA A 387 9.16 10.86 0.69
CA ALA A 387 7.72 10.64 0.75
C ALA A 387 7.32 9.19 1.11
N TRP A 388 8.26 8.23 1.08
CA TRP A 388 8.08 6.84 1.50
C TRP A 388 8.91 6.49 2.76
N GLY A 389 9.52 7.47 3.41
CA GLY A 389 10.41 7.24 4.55
C GLY A 389 11.74 6.59 4.17
N ILE A 390 12.18 6.77 2.93
CA ILE A 390 13.48 6.32 2.44
C ILE A 390 14.38 7.57 2.34
N PRO A 391 15.12 7.93 3.40
CA PRO A 391 15.94 9.14 3.41
C PRO A 391 17.17 9.04 2.50
N HIS A 392 17.65 7.82 2.29
CA HIS A 392 18.84 7.53 1.49
C HIS A 392 18.66 6.21 0.75
N CYS A 393 18.82 6.24 -0.56
CA CYS A 393 18.74 5.05 -1.43
C CYS A 393 20.15 4.64 -1.86
N ASP A 394 20.50 3.39 -1.54
CA ASP A 394 21.81 2.77 -1.82
C ASP A 394 21.75 1.78 -2.99
N CYS A 395 20.78 1.91 -3.88
CA CYS A 395 20.74 1.07 -5.09
C CYS A 395 21.94 1.38 -6.00
N LYS A 396 22.29 0.42 -6.86
CA LYS A 396 23.45 0.50 -7.75
C LYS A 396 23.51 1.82 -8.55
N GLN A 397 22.39 2.27 -9.11
CA GLN A 397 22.35 3.52 -9.88
C GLN A 397 22.66 4.75 -9.01
N CYS A 398 22.16 4.81 -7.77
CA CYS A 398 22.45 5.92 -6.86
C CYS A 398 23.93 5.91 -6.44
N THR A 399 24.47 4.75 -6.09
CA THR A 399 25.88 4.64 -5.66
C THR A 399 26.85 4.97 -6.80
N ASP A 400 26.54 4.54 -8.02
CA ASP A 400 27.38 4.80 -9.20
C ASP A 400 27.36 6.30 -9.56
N GLN A 401 26.18 6.93 -9.58
CA GLN A 401 26.05 8.36 -9.86
C GLN A 401 26.68 9.24 -8.78
N GLU A 402 26.52 8.88 -7.51
CA GLU A 402 27.19 9.58 -6.40
C GLU A 402 28.70 9.51 -6.54
N LYS A 403 29.25 8.34 -6.88
CA LYS A 403 30.67 8.17 -7.15
C LYS A 403 31.13 9.05 -8.32
N GLU A 404 30.40 9.03 -9.44
CA GLU A 404 30.72 9.84 -10.62
C GLU A 404 30.76 11.34 -10.30
N LEU A 405 29.78 11.85 -9.54
CA LEU A 405 29.73 13.25 -9.12
C LEU A 405 30.88 13.60 -8.16
N LYS A 406 31.27 12.70 -7.27
CA LYS A 406 32.43 12.89 -6.38
C LYS A 406 33.73 12.96 -7.17
N ASP A 407 33.90 12.07 -8.14
CA ASP A 407 35.10 12.05 -9.01
C ASP A 407 35.23 13.34 -9.84
N LYS A 408 34.09 13.99 -10.20
CA LYS A 408 34.06 15.30 -10.87
C LYS A 408 34.15 16.51 -9.91
N GLY A 409 34.10 16.31 -8.60
CA GLY A 409 34.04 17.40 -7.62
C GLY A 409 32.69 18.15 -7.59
N GLU A 410 31.63 17.56 -8.15
CA GLU A 410 30.29 18.14 -8.27
C GLU A 410 29.31 17.65 -7.18
N TRP A 411 29.76 16.75 -6.30
CA TRP A 411 28.94 16.19 -5.23
C TRP A 411 28.63 17.22 -4.12
N VAL A 412 27.35 17.38 -3.80
CA VAL A 412 26.88 18.20 -2.67
C VAL A 412 26.34 17.31 -1.57
N ASP A 413 26.85 17.46 -0.34
CA ASP A 413 26.41 16.66 0.80
C ASP A 413 24.93 16.91 1.13
N GLU A 414 24.12 15.84 1.14
CA GLU A 414 22.67 15.85 1.37
C GLU A 414 22.28 16.45 2.73
N THR A 415 23.22 16.51 3.69
CA THR A 415 23.01 17.13 5.00
C THR A 415 22.98 18.66 4.99
N THR A 416 23.59 19.30 3.99
CA THR A 416 23.64 20.77 3.85
C THR A 416 22.48 21.35 3.04
N ALA A 417 21.79 20.52 2.24
CA ALA A 417 20.62 20.90 1.44
C ALA A 417 19.30 20.89 2.23
N ASN A 418 19.33 21.03 3.55
CA ASN A 418 18.16 20.90 4.43
C ASN A 418 17.30 22.18 4.49
N SER A 419 17.28 22.97 3.41
CA SER A 419 16.60 24.24 3.28
C SER A 419 15.95 24.32 1.91
N THR A 420 14.84 23.60 1.73
CA THR A 420 13.67 23.99 0.91
C THR A 420 12.70 22.82 0.92
N ALA A 421 11.42 23.14 0.97
CA ALA A 421 10.31 22.21 1.11
C ALA A 421 10.47 20.97 0.22
N VAL A 422 10.06 19.81 0.75
CA VAL A 422 9.79 18.61 -0.03
C VAL A 422 8.99 19.05 -1.26
N PRO A 423 9.55 19.01 -2.49
CA PRO A 423 8.75 19.24 -3.67
C PRO A 423 7.65 18.19 -3.65
N ALA A 424 6.43 18.55 -4.05
CA ALA A 424 5.32 17.64 -4.22
C ALA A 424 5.68 16.60 -5.31
N ALA A 425 6.50 15.64 -4.95
CA ALA A 425 6.99 14.62 -5.86
C ALA A 425 5.97 13.51 -5.89
N VAL A 426 5.18 13.59 -6.95
CA VAL A 426 4.62 12.48 -7.68
C VAL A 426 3.73 11.55 -6.84
N ALA A 427 2.59 12.11 -6.41
CA ALA A 427 1.36 11.42 -6.74
C ALA A 427 1.33 11.26 -8.28
N PRO A 428 0.56 10.32 -8.86
CA PRO A 428 0.36 10.26 -10.31
C PRO A 428 0.17 11.69 -10.79
N THR A 429 0.97 12.12 -11.76
CA THR A 429 0.83 13.46 -12.34
C THR A 429 -0.58 13.58 -12.90
N ALA A 430 -1.51 14.08 -12.09
CA ALA A 430 -2.55 14.97 -12.58
C ALA A 430 -1.79 16.26 -12.93
N ASP A 431 -1.91 16.62 -14.20
CA ASP A 431 -1.26 17.74 -14.84
C ASP A 431 -1.32 19.01 -13.97
N GLY A 432 -0.29 19.85 -14.08
CA GLY A 432 -0.06 20.99 -13.21
C GLY A 432 -1.17 22.04 -13.20
N SER A 433 -2.19 21.84 -12.36
CA SER A 433 -3.06 22.91 -11.90
C SER A 433 -2.66 23.30 -10.48
N ASP A 434 -2.22 24.55 -10.30
CA ASP A 434 -2.17 25.22 -9.01
C ASP A 434 -3.46 24.94 -8.20
N PRO A 435 -3.41 24.95 -6.85
CA PRO A 435 -4.62 24.87 -6.04
C PRO A 435 -5.64 25.89 -6.55
N MET A 436 -6.81 25.40 -6.97
CA MET A 436 -7.86 26.25 -7.54
C MET A 436 -8.14 27.43 -6.61
N PRO A 437 -8.10 28.67 -7.12
CA PRO A 437 -8.48 29.85 -6.35
C PRO A 437 -9.84 29.65 -5.68
N GLN A 438 -10.04 30.20 -4.48
CA GLN A 438 -11.31 30.07 -3.73
C GLN A 438 -12.54 30.40 -4.58
N LYS A 439 -12.42 31.40 -5.46
CA LYS A 439 -13.47 31.79 -6.41
C LYS A 439 -13.82 30.69 -7.42
N ASP A 440 -12.84 29.89 -7.83
CA ASP A 440 -13.02 28.76 -8.73
C ASP A 440 -13.52 27.52 -7.97
N LEU A 441 -13.19 27.37 -6.69
CA LEU A 441 -13.82 26.37 -5.80
C LEU A 441 -15.30 26.69 -5.57
N ASP A 442 -15.65 27.96 -5.36
CA ASP A 442 -17.04 28.39 -5.20
C ASP A 442 -17.81 28.23 -6.53
N ASN A 443 -17.15 28.45 -7.68
CA ASN A 443 -17.71 28.16 -8.99
C ASN A 443 -17.84 26.66 -9.25
N LEU A 444 -16.87 25.82 -8.86
CA LEU A 444 -16.95 24.36 -8.99
C LEU A 444 -17.99 23.78 -8.04
N GLU A 445 -18.12 24.31 -6.83
CA GLU A 445 -19.20 23.98 -5.90
C GLU A 445 -20.56 24.41 -6.50
N GLY A 446 -20.62 25.57 -7.15
CA GLY A 446 -21.78 26.04 -7.92
C GLY A 446 -22.10 25.14 -9.12
N GLU A 447 -21.11 24.75 -9.90
CA GLU A 447 -21.24 23.86 -11.06
C GLU A 447 -21.60 22.44 -10.63
N ILE A 448 -21.05 21.94 -9.53
CA ILE A 448 -21.40 20.65 -8.91
C ILE A 448 -22.81 20.72 -8.31
N LYS A 449 -23.20 21.82 -7.65
CA LYS A 449 -24.58 22.06 -7.22
C LYS A 449 -25.52 22.09 -8.41
N GLN A 450 -25.15 22.72 -9.52
CA GLN A 450 -25.97 22.83 -10.72
C GLN A 450 -26.03 21.52 -11.54
N HIS A 451 -24.93 20.76 -11.65
CA HIS A 451 -24.85 19.48 -12.36
C HIS A 451 -25.46 18.33 -11.57
N LEU A 452 -25.29 18.34 -10.25
CA LEU A 452 -25.97 17.39 -9.42
C LEU A 452 -27.45 17.82 -9.28
N GLY A 453 -27.79 19.11 -9.32
CA GLY A 453 -29.17 19.65 -9.27
C GLY A 453 -29.65 20.10 -7.88
N PHE A 454 -28.74 20.55 -6.99
CA PHE A 454 -29.09 21.14 -5.69
C PHE A 454 -29.44 22.62 -5.95
N PHE A 455 -30.73 22.92 -5.93
CA PHE A 455 -31.23 24.24 -5.52
C PHE A 455 -31.33 24.29 -4.01
#